data_AF-A0A2A4KA20-F1
#
_entry.id   AF-A0A2A4KA20-F1
#
_cell.length_a   1.000
_cell.length_b   1.000
_cell.length_c   1.000
_cell.angle_alpha   90.00
_cell.angle_beta   90.00
_cell.angle_gamma   90.00
#
_symmetry.space_group_name_H-M   'P 1'
#
loop_
_entity.id
_entity.type
_entity.pdbx_description
1 polymer ?
#
loop_
_entity_poly.entity_id
_entity_poly.type
_entity_poly.pdbx_seq_one_letter_code
_entity_poly.pdbx_strand_id
1 'polypeptide(L)'
;MVINPLSNGDHTCATLEYCPSNLTGEDVYNILVNNFKRHYLKNRAPYGIHLSSTWFKNNEYLLAFKKFLTELLKVPDVYFVTYKELIEWIKRPTPAIQLKKFQPWQCKERHFEESEIACLKPNTCKLSSKVLEHDKYMITCTECPKSYPWIRNEFGFD
;
A
#
# COMPACT_ATOMS: atom_id res chain seq x y z
N MET A 1 2.78 18.14 8.52
CA MET A 1 3.21 18.36 7.12
C MET A 1 2.95 17.06 6.37
N VAL A 2 2.16 17.08 5.30
CA VAL A 2 1.91 15.86 4.51
C VAL A 2 3.08 15.68 3.55
N ILE A 3 3.72 14.51 3.58
CA ILE A 3 4.75 14.15 2.60
C ILE A 3 4.03 13.83 1.30
N ASN A 4 4.37 14.54 0.23
CA ASN A 4 3.81 14.36 -1.12
C ASN A 4 2.28 14.56 -1.23
N PRO A 5 1.77 15.79 -1.00
CA PRO A 5 0.36 16.09 -1.15
C PRO A 5 -0.07 16.09 -2.63
N LEU A 6 -1.25 15.53 -2.89
CA LEU A 6 -1.92 15.57 -4.18
C LEU A 6 -2.46 16.98 -4.42
N SER A 7 -2.29 17.49 -5.63
CA SER A 7 -2.91 18.73 -6.09
C SER A 7 -4.12 18.38 -6.96
N ASN A 8 -5.26 19.00 -6.65
CA ASN A 8 -6.49 18.94 -7.42
C ASN A 8 -7.04 20.37 -7.60
N GLY A 9 -6.75 20.99 -8.75
CA GLY A 9 -6.99 22.43 -8.94
C GLY A 9 -6.25 23.24 -7.86
N ASP A 10 -6.98 24.13 -7.18
CA ASP A 10 -6.45 24.97 -6.10
C ASP A 10 -6.34 24.27 -4.74
N HIS A 11 -6.81 23.02 -4.65
CA HIS A 11 -6.79 22.26 -3.41
C HIS A 11 -5.59 21.32 -3.33
N THR A 12 -5.06 21.16 -2.12
CA THR A 12 -4.07 20.14 -1.79
C THR A 12 -4.65 19.12 -0.83
N CYS A 13 -4.57 17.85 -1.16
CA CYS A 13 -5.10 16.74 -0.36
C CYS A 13 -3.96 15.83 0.11
N ALA A 14 -4.14 15.24 1.29
CA ALA A 14 -3.18 14.24 1.80
C ALA A 14 -3.28 12.90 1.06
N THR A 15 -4.50 12.46 0.79
CA THR A 15 -4.83 11.25 0.02
C THR A 15 -6.03 11.56 -0.87
N LEU A 16 -6.32 10.70 -1.86
CA LEU A 16 -7.48 10.87 -2.73
C LEU A 16 -8.81 10.83 -1.98
N GLU A 17 -8.86 10.21 -0.79
CA GLU A 17 -10.05 10.17 0.07
C GLU A 17 -10.40 11.53 0.68
N TYR A 18 -9.39 12.40 0.88
CA TYR A 18 -9.57 13.73 1.47
C TYR A 18 -9.63 14.84 0.42
N CYS A 19 -9.70 14.49 -0.87
CA CYS A 19 -9.98 15.45 -1.93
C CYS A 19 -11.49 15.77 -2.01
N PRO A 20 -11.89 16.87 -2.69
CA PRO A 20 -13.28 17.30 -2.79
C PRO A 20 -14.25 16.16 -3.17
N SER A 21 -15.42 16.16 -2.56
CA SER A 21 -16.27 14.97 -2.38
C SER A 21 -16.95 14.40 -3.64
N ASN A 22 -16.88 15.09 -4.79
CA ASN A 22 -17.49 14.64 -6.04
C ASN A 22 -16.42 14.51 -7.13
N LEU A 23 -15.69 13.41 -7.12
CA LEU A 23 -14.81 13.02 -8.23
C LEU A 23 -15.49 11.94 -9.06
N THR A 24 -15.48 12.10 -10.37
CA THR A 24 -15.77 11.02 -11.32
C THR A 24 -14.55 10.10 -11.46
N GLY A 25 -14.72 8.91 -12.06
CA GLY A 25 -13.57 8.08 -12.44
C GLY A 25 -12.56 8.81 -13.35
N GLU A 26 -13.03 9.69 -14.22
CA GLU A 26 -12.15 10.50 -15.08
C GLU A 26 -11.36 11.53 -14.27
N ASP A 27 -11.99 12.22 -13.32
CA ASP A 27 -11.30 13.16 -12.43
C ASP A 27 -10.20 12.46 -11.64
N VAL A 28 -10.48 11.28 -11.10
CA VAL A 28 -9.50 10.45 -10.39
C VAL A 28 -8.31 10.12 -11.28
N TYR A 29 -8.55 9.65 -12.50
CA TYR A 29 -7.49 9.37 -13.47
C TYR A 29 -6.65 10.62 -13.76
N ASN A 30 -7.30 11.76 -14.01
CA ASN A 30 -6.64 13.02 -14.30
C ASN A 30 -5.80 13.52 -13.12
N ILE A 31 -6.31 13.44 -11.89
CA ILE A 31 -5.57 13.79 -10.68
C ILE A 31 -4.32 12.90 -10.55
N LEU A 32 -4.45 11.60 -10.74
CA LEU A 32 -3.31 10.67 -10.65
C LEU A 32 -2.24 10.98 -11.71
N VAL A 33 -2.63 11.21 -12.96
CA VAL A 33 -1.71 11.53 -14.06
C VAL A 33 -1.06 12.90 -13.87
N ASN A 34 -1.82 13.91 -13.46
CA ASN A 34 -1.30 15.26 -13.26
C ASN A 34 -0.28 15.28 -12.11
N ASN A 35 -0.57 14.60 -11.01
CA ASN A 35 0.38 14.47 -9.90
C ASN A 35 1.60 13.64 -10.28
N PHE A 36 1.44 12.55 -11.03
CA PHE A 36 2.59 11.84 -11.60
C PHE A 36 3.48 12.77 -12.45
N LYS A 37 2.90 13.56 -13.36
CA LYS A 37 3.65 14.52 -14.21
C LYS A 37 4.39 15.57 -13.39
N ARG A 38 3.80 16.08 -12.29
CA ARG A 38 4.46 17.03 -11.38
C ARG A 38 5.79 16.50 -10.83
N HIS A 39 5.85 15.20 -10.56
CA HIS A 39 7.07 14.51 -10.11
C HIS A 39 7.99 14.19 -11.28
N TYR A 40 7.44 13.54 -12.31
CA TYR A 40 8.18 12.97 -13.43
C TYR A 40 8.91 14.02 -14.28
N LEU A 41 8.30 15.19 -14.47
CA LEU A 41 8.84 16.29 -15.29
C LEU A 41 9.77 17.24 -14.51
N LYS A 42 9.93 17.05 -13.20
CA LYS A 42 10.80 17.87 -12.35
C LYS A 42 11.97 17.05 -11.80
N ASN A 43 12.07 16.92 -10.47
CA ASN A 43 13.18 16.26 -9.81
C ASN A 43 13.00 14.73 -9.66
N ARG A 44 11.90 14.17 -10.18
CA ARG A 44 11.58 12.73 -10.08
C ARG A 44 11.58 12.21 -8.63
N ALA A 45 11.20 13.07 -7.68
CA ALA A 45 10.96 12.63 -6.31
C ALA A 45 9.91 11.49 -6.31
N PRO A 46 10.03 10.47 -5.45
CA PRO A 46 9.10 9.35 -5.41
C PRO A 46 7.64 9.81 -5.31
N TYR A 47 6.79 9.32 -6.21
CA TYR A 47 5.36 9.62 -6.21
C TYR A 47 4.61 8.60 -5.34
N GLY A 48 4.19 9.03 -4.15
CA GLY A 48 3.49 8.19 -3.18
C GLY A 48 1.99 8.20 -3.44
N ILE A 49 1.38 7.02 -3.56
CA ILE A 49 -0.06 6.86 -3.67
C ILE A 49 -0.55 6.13 -2.43
N HIS A 50 -1.25 6.86 -1.56
CA HIS A 50 -1.77 6.36 -0.29
C HIS A 50 -3.29 6.21 -0.39
N LEU A 51 -3.79 4.97 -0.33
CA LEU A 51 -5.20 4.63 -0.51
C LEU A 51 -5.63 3.60 0.53
N SER A 52 -6.85 3.73 1.04
CA SER A 52 -7.50 2.68 1.82
C SER A 52 -8.29 1.73 0.90
N SER A 53 -8.46 0.48 1.34
CA SER A 53 -9.27 -0.50 0.63
C SER A 53 -10.73 -0.08 0.45
N THR A 54 -11.25 0.75 1.36
CA THR A 54 -12.60 1.31 1.29
C THR A 54 -12.82 2.20 0.08
N TRP A 55 -11.79 2.94 -0.34
CA TRP A 55 -11.86 3.84 -1.50
C TRP A 55 -12.14 3.09 -2.80
N PHE A 56 -11.61 1.86 -2.93
CA PHE A 56 -11.82 1.00 -4.10
C PHE A 56 -13.20 0.35 -4.15
N LYS A 57 -14.08 0.55 -3.16
CA LYS A 57 -15.48 0.12 -3.25
C LYS A 57 -16.24 0.83 -4.38
N ASN A 58 -15.78 2.01 -4.79
CA ASN A 58 -16.28 2.67 -5.99
C ASN A 58 -15.61 2.06 -7.23
N ASN A 59 -16.41 1.38 -8.06
CA ASN A 59 -15.93 0.71 -9.28
C ASN A 59 -15.29 1.67 -10.29
N GLU A 60 -15.78 2.91 -10.40
CA GLU A 60 -15.18 3.89 -11.32
C GLU A 60 -13.75 4.23 -10.89
N TYR A 61 -13.50 4.35 -9.59
CA TYR A 61 -12.18 4.66 -9.03
C TYR A 61 -11.21 3.49 -9.23
N LEU A 62 -11.69 2.27 -9.03
CA LEU A 62 -10.90 1.07 -9.32
C LEU A 62 -10.53 0.97 -10.80
N LEU A 63 -11.47 1.25 -11.72
CA LEU A 63 -11.20 1.25 -13.16
C LEU A 63 -10.22 2.36 -13.55
N ALA A 64 -10.40 3.57 -13.03
CA ALA A 64 -9.49 4.70 -13.23
C ALA A 64 -8.07 4.39 -12.75
N PHE A 65 -7.94 3.80 -11.56
CA PHE A 65 -6.66 3.42 -10.99
C PHE A 65 -6.00 2.30 -11.81
N LYS A 66 -6.74 1.27 -12.24
CA LYS A 66 -6.22 0.22 -13.14
C LYS A 66 -5.75 0.78 -14.48
N LYS A 67 -6.49 1.73 -15.05
CA LYS A 67 -6.09 2.44 -16.28
C LYS A 67 -4.79 3.21 -16.07
N PHE A 68 -4.69 3.97 -14.97
CA PHE A 68 -3.46 4.65 -14.58
C PHE A 68 -2.27 3.69 -14.48
N LEU A 69 -2.39 2.58 -13.75
CA LEU A 69 -1.32 1.58 -13.64
C LEU A 69 -0.90 1.02 -15.00
N THR A 70 -1.86 0.60 -15.82
CA THR A 70 -1.60 0.01 -17.14
C THR A 70 -0.86 0.98 -18.07
N GLU A 71 -1.19 2.27 -18.03
CA GLU A 71 -0.51 3.28 -18.84
C GLU A 71 0.91 3.54 -18.33
N LEU A 72 1.12 3.66 -17.02
CA LEU A 72 2.46 3.91 -16.47
C LEU A 72 3.41 2.72 -16.63
N LEU A 73 2.90 1.49 -16.61
CA LEU A 73 3.71 0.28 -16.87
C LEU A 73 4.31 0.25 -18.29
N LYS A 74 3.76 1.03 -19.23
CA LYS A 74 4.32 1.18 -20.59
C LYS A 74 5.49 2.16 -20.64
N VAL A 75 5.70 2.96 -19.59
CA VAL A 75 6.76 3.96 -19.52
C VAL A 75 8.05 3.29 -19.01
N PRO A 76 9.13 3.24 -19.81
CA PRO A 76 10.26 2.33 -19.57
C PRO A 76 11.12 2.65 -18.33
N ASP A 77 11.03 3.86 -17.79
CA ASP A 77 11.78 4.35 -16.64
C ASP A 77 10.90 4.61 -15.41
N VAL A 78 9.69 4.03 -15.38
CA VAL A 78 8.77 4.07 -14.25
C VAL A 78 8.68 2.70 -13.59
N TYR A 79 8.76 2.67 -12.26
CA TYR A 79 8.72 1.44 -11.46
C TYR A 79 7.73 1.61 -10.30
N PHE A 80 6.90 0.60 -10.10
CA PHE A 80 6.07 0.47 -8.89
C PHE A 80 6.84 -0.38 -7.89
N VAL A 81 7.17 0.20 -6.74
CA VAL A 81 8.02 -0.41 -5.71
C VAL A 81 7.42 -0.23 -4.32
N THR A 82 7.82 -1.08 -3.41
CA THR A 82 7.54 -0.96 -1.97
C THR A 82 8.38 0.14 -1.32
N TYR A 83 7.98 0.61 -0.13
CA TYR A 83 8.81 1.55 0.64
C TYR A 83 10.20 1.01 0.98
N LYS A 84 10.31 -0.30 1.21
CA LYS A 84 11.60 -0.96 1.49
C LYS A 84 12.53 -0.83 0.27
N GLU A 85 12.03 -1.15 -0.91
CA GLU A 85 12.77 -1.04 -2.17
C GLU A 85 13.15 0.41 -2.49
N LEU A 86 12.24 1.36 -2.22
CA LEU A 86 12.53 2.78 -2.35
C LEU A 86 13.69 3.21 -1.44
N ILE A 87 13.67 2.82 -0.17
CA ILE A 87 14.75 3.13 0.78
C ILE A 87 16.07 2.52 0.33
N GLU A 88 16.06 1.29 -0.18
CA GLU A 88 17.28 0.65 -0.72
C GLU A 88 17.85 1.39 -1.93
N TRP A 89 17.00 1.97 -2.77
CA TRP A 89 17.43 2.85 -3.86
C TRP A 89 17.96 4.19 -3.34
N ILE A 90 17.35 4.80 -2.31
CA ILE A 90 17.85 6.05 -1.70
C ILE A 90 19.24 5.83 -1.10
N LYS A 91 19.46 4.69 -0.42
CA LYS A 91 20.78 4.32 0.13
C LYS A 91 21.83 4.12 -0.97
N ARG A 92 21.42 3.67 -2.16
CA ARG A 92 22.30 3.38 -3.31
C ARG A 92 21.67 3.87 -4.62
N PRO A 93 21.72 5.19 -4.88
CA PRO A 93 21.07 5.78 -6.05
C PRO A 93 21.60 5.14 -7.34
N THR A 94 20.70 4.49 -8.07
CA THR A 94 21.03 3.74 -9.30
C THR A 94 20.30 4.37 -10.48
N PRO A 95 20.99 4.70 -11.60
CA PRO A 95 20.36 5.28 -12.78
C PRO A 95 19.30 4.36 -13.40
N ALA A 96 18.25 4.94 -14.01
CA ALA A 96 17.11 4.19 -14.56
C ALA A 96 17.49 3.05 -15.51
N ILE A 97 18.53 3.24 -16.32
CA ILE A 97 19.04 2.26 -17.29
C ILE A 97 19.59 1.00 -16.58
N GLN A 98 20.09 1.14 -15.35
CA GLN A 98 20.68 0.08 -14.56
C GLN A 98 19.70 -0.55 -13.56
N LEU A 99 18.52 0.04 -13.36
CA LEU A 99 17.53 -0.44 -12.38
C LEU A 99 17.04 -1.86 -12.69
N LYS A 100 17.01 -2.26 -13.96
CA LYS A 100 16.69 -3.64 -14.35
C LYS A 100 17.65 -4.69 -13.76
N LYS A 101 18.88 -4.30 -13.41
CA LYS A 101 19.89 -5.16 -12.77
C LYS A 101 20.10 -4.83 -11.29
N PHE A 102 19.34 -3.89 -10.74
CA PHE A 102 19.48 -3.43 -9.36
C PHE A 102 19.03 -4.55 -8.40
N GLN A 103 20.00 -5.14 -7.71
CA GLN A 103 19.81 -6.34 -6.89
C GLN A 103 18.66 -6.23 -5.86
N PRO A 104 18.48 -5.09 -5.15
CA PRO A 104 17.40 -4.96 -4.18
C PRO A 104 15.98 -4.99 -4.76
N TRP A 105 15.82 -4.73 -6.06
CA TRP A 105 14.52 -4.76 -6.75
C TRP A 105 14.32 -6.05 -7.57
N GLN A 106 15.27 -6.98 -7.53
CA GLN A 106 15.11 -8.25 -8.23
C GLN A 106 14.10 -9.12 -7.50
N CYS A 107 13.13 -9.63 -8.25
CA CYS A 107 12.20 -10.67 -7.79
C CYS A 107 12.95 -12.01 -7.68
N LYS A 108 13.73 -12.17 -6.61
CA LYS A 108 14.33 -13.46 -6.26
C LYS A 108 13.27 -14.32 -5.56
N GLU A 109 13.36 -15.63 -5.73
CA GLU A 109 12.58 -16.56 -4.93
C GLU A 109 12.82 -16.26 -3.45
N ARG A 110 11.74 -16.01 -2.72
CA ARG A 110 11.80 -15.84 -1.27
C ARG A 110 11.80 -17.23 -0.66
N HIS A 111 12.85 -17.54 0.10
CA HIS A 111 12.81 -18.65 1.03
C HIS A 111 11.97 -18.19 2.23
N PHE A 112 10.75 -18.68 2.30
CA PHE A 112 9.85 -18.44 3.41
C PHE A 112 10.18 -19.40 4.54
N GLU A 113 10.29 -18.88 5.75
CA GLU A 113 10.27 -19.70 6.97
C GLU A 113 8.92 -20.41 7.09
N GLU A 114 8.88 -21.56 7.77
CA GLU A 114 7.64 -22.33 7.92
C GLU A 114 6.50 -21.48 8.53
N SER A 115 6.82 -20.57 9.46
CA SER A 115 5.87 -19.64 10.07
C SER A 115 5.32 -18.56 9.11
N GLU A 116 6.00 -18.30 7.99
CA GLU A 116 5.57 -17.34 6.97
C GLU A 116 4.64 -17.96 5.93
N ILE A 117 4.57 -19.30 5.88
CA ILE A 117 3.75 -20.03 4.94
C ILE A 117 2.30 -20.06 5.46
N ALA A 118 1.37 -19.61 4.62
CA ALA A 118 -0.05 -19.71 4.93
C ALA A 118 -0.50 -21.18 4.94
N CYS A 119 -1.21 -21.56 6.00
CA CYS A 119 -1.87 -22.86 6.13
C CYS A 119 -3.06 -23.00 5.16
N LEU A 120 -3.40 -24.25 4.81
CA LEU A 120 -4.55 -24.55 3.95
C LEU A 120 -5.90 -24.28 4.64
N LYS A 121 -5.98 -24.57 5.94
CA LYS A 121 -7.19 -24.39 6.75
C LYS A 121 -6.88 -23.54 7.98
N PRO A 122 -7.33 -22.29 8.03
CA PRO A 122 -7.10 -21.43 9.18
C PRO A 122 -8.00 -21.81 10.36
N ASN A 123 -7.53 -21.51 11.56
CA ASN A 123 -8.29 -21.58 12.80
C ASN A 123 -9.13 -20.31 12.97
N THR A 124 -10.39 -20.48 13.40
CA THR A 124 -11.27 -19.38 13.79
C THR A 124 -11.36 -19.35 15.31
N CYS A 125 -10.64 -18.43 15.93
CA CYS A 125 -10.53 -18.32 17.38
C CYS A 125 -11.58 -17.33 17.91
N LYS A 126 -12.49 -17.80 18.77
CA LYS A 126 -13.38 -16.93 19.54
C LYS A 126 -12.69 -16.60 20.87
N LEU A 127 -12.24 -15.35 21.01
CA LEU A 127 -11.32 -14.92 22.06
C LEU A 127 -11.99 -13.88 22.96
N SER A 128 -11.92 -14.07 24.28
CA SER A 128 -12.40 -13.08 25.22
C SER A 128 -11.44 -11.89 25.27
N SER A 129 -11.98 -10.67 25.36
CA SER A 129 -11.21 -9.44 25.56
C SER A 129 -11.67 -8.74 26.83
N LYS A 130 -10.80 -8.69 27.85
CA LYS A 130 -11.05 -7.92 29.08
C LYS A 130 -11.16 -6.42 28.80
N VAL A 131 -10.47 -5.92 27.78
CA VAL A 131 -10.42 -4.49 27.44
C VAL A 131 -11.62 -4.06 26.61
N LEU A 132 -12.06 -4.91 25.69
CA LEU A 132 -13.19 -4.60 24.82
C LEU A 132 -14.53 -5.03 25.43
N GLU A 133 -14.52 -5.82 26.50
CA GLU A 133 -15.70 -6.33 27.21
C GLU A 133 -16.62 -7.24 26.36
N HIS A 134 -16.10 -7.75 25.24
CA HIS A 134 -16.81 -8.72 24.40
C HIS A 134 -15.84 -9.64 23.66
N ASP A 135 -16.38 -10.76 23.18
CA ASP A 135 -15.62 -11.73 22.41
C ASP A 135 -15.25 -11.19 21.02
N LYS A 136 -14.02 -11.45 20.59
CA LYS A 136 -13.49 -11.12 19.27
C LYS A 136 -13.11 -12.38 18.51
N TYR A 137 -13.31 -12.34 17.19
CA TYR A 137 -12.91 -13.41 16.31
C TYR A 137 -11.55 -13.07 15.67
N MET A 138 -10.62 -14.01 15.75
CA MET A 138 -9.32 -13.93 15.08
C MET A 138 -9.14 -15.14 14.18
N ILE A 139 -8.74 -14.90 12.92
CA ILE A 139 -8.42 -15.95 11.95
C ILE A 139 -6.90 -16.05 11.88
N THR A 140 -6.35 -17.22 12.17
CA THR A 140 -4.90 -17.46 12.17
C THR A 140 -4.55 -18.86 11.69
N CYS A 141 -3.32 -19.05 11.23
CA CYS A 141 -2.76 -20.38 10.92
C CYS A 141 -2.07 -21.02 12.12
N THR A 142 -1.85 -20.28 13.21
CA THR A 142 -1.25 -20.76 14.44
C THR A 142 -2.31 -21.31 15.40
N GLU A 143 -1.88 -21.89 16.51
CA GLU A 143 -2.78 -22.21 17.63
C GLU A 143 -3.49 -20.94 18.14
N CYS A 144 -4.73 -21.10 18.61
CA CYS A 144 -5.50 -20.00 19.16
C CYS A 144 -4.89 -19.53 20.49
N PRO A 145 -4.66 -18.23 20.68
CA PRO A 145 -4.25 -17.69 21.98
C PRO A 145 -5.36 -17.87 23.01
N LYS A 146 -5.05 -17.72 24.30
CA LYS A 146 -6.02 -17.85 25.40
C LYS A 146 -6.97 -16.66 25.47
N SER A 147 -6.46 -15.47 25.17
CA SER A 147 -7.19 -14.21 25.18
C SER A 147 -6.92 -13.40 23.92
N TYR A 148 -7.78 -12.42 23.63
CA TYR A 148 -7.63 -11.58 22.44
C TYR A 148 -6.36 -10.72 22.54
N PRO A 149 -5.41 -10.84 21.59
CA PRO A 149 -4.21 -10.02 21.59
C PRO A 149 -4.52 -8.53 21.63
N TRP A 150 -3.92 -7.82 22.58
CA TRP A 150 -4.12 -6.38 22.76
C TRP A 150 -2.85 -5.70 23.29
N ILE A 151 -2.87 -4.38 23.40
CA ILE A 151 -1.79 -3.61 24.00
C ILE A 151 -1.57 -4.14 25.44
N ARG A 152 -0.31 -4.52 25.76
CA ARG A 152 0.12 -5.17 27.01
C ARG A 152 -0.21 -6.66 27.14
N ASN A 153 -0.78 -7.28 26.12
CA ASN A 153 -0.96 -8.72 25.99
C ASN A 153 -0.93 -9.10 24.50
N GLU A 154 0.18 -8.78 23.85
CA GLU A 154 0.33 -8.78 22.39
C GLU A 154 0.25 -10.18 21.78
N PHE A 155 0.44 -11.20 22.62
CA PHE A 155 0.41 -12.60 22.23
C PHE A 155 -0.80 -13.36 22.79
N GLY A 156 -1.64 -12.72 23.61
CA GLY A 156 -2.86 -13.33 24.15
C GLY A 156 -2.61 -14.50 25.12
N PHE A 157 -1.57 -14.40 25.95
CA PHE A 157 -1.16 -15.48 26.86
C PHE A 157 -1.93 -15.51 28.19
N ASP A 158 -2.58 -14.40 28.55
CA ASP A 158 -3.38 -14.24 29.77
C ASP A 158 -4.71 -15.00 29.74
#